data_AF-A0A8C7GQ63-F1
#
_entry.id   AF-A0A8C7GQ63-F1
#
_cell.length_a   1.000
_cell.length_b   1.000
_cell.length_c   1.000
_cell.angle_alpha   90.00
_cell.angle_beta   90.00
_cell.angle_gamma   90.00
#
_symmetry.space_group_name_H-M   'P 1'
#
loop_
_entity.id
_entity.type
_entity.pdbx_description
1 polymer ?
#
loop_
_entity_poly.entity_id
_entity_poly.type
_entity_poly.pdbx_seq_one_letter_code
_entity_poly.pdbx_strand_id
1 'polypeptide(L)'
;MFGSCFPPVSARINTFLWALIFLTTFGLCSELKVRVRLADGQITEEVLEADSEKDSITLEFKQEDGTLITFVADFKQHVKIFRALILGELERGQSQYQALCFISHLNHNEFIPSESMARLRQKNPQSIRTAEERRGLDQLTMNVAVNLSQAWQLSSHIHNMCSEAREAIYTRERDVKHWLERGVEGSVFEILPQSVDVVPVLLSCRSTRDVWQPCSCSFSLRLEWYPCLLKYCRNRDTTGKGSPYKCGIKSCSKGYQFTYYVPHKQLCLWDEET
;
A
#
# COMPACT_ATOMS: atom_id res chain seq x y z
N MET A 1 -5.99 49.44 -56.04
CA MET A 1 -5.22 48.19 -55.78
C MET A 1 -4.26 48.45 -54.63
N PHE A 2 -4.17 47.51 -53.70
CA PHE A 2 -3.18 47.40 -52.60
C PHE A 2 -2.89 48.65 -51.74
N GLY A 3 -3.54 48.70 -50.58
CA GLY A 3 -2.94 49.31 -49.39
C GLY A 3 -2.11 48.26 -48.63
N SER A 4 -1.13 48.71 -47.85
CA SER A 4 -0.44 47.90 -46.83
C SER A 4 -0.04 48.80 -45.68
N CYS A 5 -0.37 48.41 -44.45
CA CYS A 5 -0.14 49.17 -43.24
C CYS A 5 0.90 48.47 -42.36
N PHE A 6 1.64 49.25 -41.55
CA PHE A 6 2.56 48.79 -40.50
C PHE A 6 2.24 49.53 -39.18
N PRO A 7 2.74 49.10 -38.00
CA PRO A 7 3.44 47.84 -37.68
C PRO A 7 2.47 46.90 -36.89
N PRO A 8 2.41 46.77 -35.54
CA PRO A 8 3.32 47.12 -34.43
C PRO A 8 4.23 45.95 -33.98
N VAL A 9 5.15 46.21 -33.04
CA VAL A 9 5.97 45.21 -32.33
C VAL A 9 5.34 44.94 -30.95
N SER A 10 4.83 43.71 -30.67
CA SER A 10 4.70 43.12 -29.32
C SER A 10 3.97 41.75 -29.37
N ALA A 11 4.66 40.67 -29.75
CA ALA A 11 4.04 39.32 -29.82
C ALA A 11 5.01 38.12 -29.78
N ARG A 12 6.19 38.22 -29.14
CA ARG A 12 7.19 37.13 -29.13
C ARG A 12 7.70 36.65 -27.76
N ILE A 13 7.18 37.18 -26.65
CA ILE A 13 7.62 36.80 -25.29
C ILE A 13 6.65 35.81 -24.61
N ASN A 14 5.33 35.87 -24.91
CA ASN A 14 4.34 34.99 -24.27
C ASN A 14 4.39 33.52 -24.69
N THR A 15 4.84 33.20 -25.91
CA THR A 15 4.83 31.82 -26.43
C THR A 15 5.91 30.93 -25.79
N PHE A 16 7.06 31.51 -25.43
CA PHE A 16 8.12 30.77 -24.74
C PHE A 16 7.77 30.43 -23.29
N LEU A 17 7.09 31.34 -22.58
CA LEU A 17 6.62 31.10 -21.22
C LEU A 17 5.52 30.02 -21.18
N TRP A 18 4.58 30.05 -22.13
CA TRP A 18 3.58 28.97 -22.25
C TRP A 18 4.20 27.62 -22.60
N ALA A 19 5.21 27.57 -23.47
CA ALA A 19 5.93 26.34 -23.79
C ALA A 19 6.70 25.79 -22.57
N LEU A 20 7.28 26.66 -21.72
CA LEU A 20 7.94 26.24 -20.49
C LEU A 20 6.94 25.68 -19.46
N ILE A 21 5.78 26.33 -19.30
CA ILE A 21 4.72 25.90 -18.37
C ILE A 21 4.13 24.54 -18.77
N PHE A 22 3.99 24.26 -20.07
CA PHE A 22 3.57 22.94 -20.57
C PHE A 22 4.63 21.82 -20.40
N LEU A 23 5.89 22.17 -20.11
CA LEU A 23 6.98 21.20 -19.89
C LEU A 23 7.16 20.83 -18.40
N THR A 24 6.49 21.52 -17.47
CA THR A 24 6.72 21.39 -16.02
C THR A 24 5.69 20.58 -15.24
N THR A 25 4.66 19.99 -15.90
CA THR A 25 3.59 19.24 -15.21
C THR A 25 3.26 17.91 -15.88
N PHE A 26 4.26 17.05 -16.07
CA PHE A 26 4.06 15.62 -16.30
C PHE A 26 4.74 14.81 -15.20
N GLY A 27 4.16 14.87 -14.00
CA GLY A 27 4.45 13.88 -12.96
C GLY A 27 4.16 12.50 -13.53
N LEU A 28 5.16 11.61 -13.48
CA LEU A 28 5.10 10.27 -14.05
C LEU A 28 4.31 9.32 -13.14
N CYS A 29 3.04 9.65 -12.91
CA CYS A 29 2.04 8.74 -12.41
C CYS A 29 1.68 7.74 -13.52
N SER A 30 1.74 6.45 -13.20
CA SER A 30 1.38 5.39 -14.13
C SER A 30 0.48 4.38 -13.46
N GLU A 31 -0.64 4.07 -14.09
CA GLU A 31 -1.55 2.99 -13.71
C GLU A 31 -1.23 1.71 -14.49
N LEU A 32 -1.39 0.55 -13.84
CA LEU A 32 -1.24 -0.78 -14.42
C LEU A 32 -2.33 -1.69 -13.84
N LYS A 33 -3.43 -1.86 -14.58
CA LYS A 33 -4.51 -2.79 -14.23
C LYS A 33 -4.13 -4.22 -14.57
N VAL A 34 -4.19 -5.14 -13.62
CA VAL A 34 -3.73 -6.52 -13.77
C VAL A 34 -4.84 -7.48 -13.38
N ARG A 35 -5.24 -8.36 -14.30
CA ARG A 35 -6.14 -9.46 -13.95
C ARG A 35 -5.34 -10.56 -13.27
N VAL A 36 -5.68 -10.92 -12.04
CA VAL A 36 -4.95 -11.87 -11.21
C VAL A 36 -5.86 -13.01 -10.80
N ARG A 37 -5.31 -14.23 -10.76
CA ARG A 37 -6.01 -15.38 -10.18
C ARG A 37 -5.73 -15.44 -8.68
N LEU A 38 -6.80 -15.32 -7.89
CA LEU A 38 -6.80 -15.46 -6.44
C LEU A 38 -6.57 -16.93 -6.01
N ALA A 39 -6.25 -17.16 -4.74
CA ALA A 39 -5.95 -18.50 -4.20
C ALA A 39 -7.11 -19.52 -4.28
N ASP A 40 -8.36 -19.04 -4.30
CA ASP A 40 -9.60 -19.81 -4.49
C ASP A 40 -9.87 -20.19 -5.96
N GLY A 41 -9.14 -19.58 -6.90
CA GLY A 41 -9.31 -19.74 -8.34
C GLY A 41 -10.13 -18.65 -9.03
N GLN A 42 -10.74 -17.72 -8.30
CA GLN A 42 -11.43 -16.56 -8.86
C GLN A 42 -10.46 -15.62 -9.58
N ILE A 43 -10.99 -14.75 -10.44
CA ILE A 43 -10.20 -13.77 -11.20
C ILE A 43 -10.67 -12.38 -10.82
N THR A 44 -9.78 -11.58 -10.24
CA THR A 44 -10.03 -10.17 -9.89
C THR A 44 -9.18 -9.24 -10.75
N GLU A 45 -9.50 -7.94 -10.75
CA GLU A 45 -8.65 -6.89 -11.30
C GLU A 45 -7.97 -6.14 -10.14
N GLU A 46 -6.64 -6.17 -10.12
CA GLU A 46 -5.80 -5.41 -9.21
C GLU A 46 -5.28 -4.16 -9.93
N VAL A 47 -5.29 -3.00 -9.27
CA VAL A 47 -4.75 -1.74 -9.81
C VAL A 47 -3.42 -1.45 -9.13
N LEU A 48 -2.33 -1.45 -9.91
CA LEU A 48 -1.01 -0.98 -9.46
C LEU A 48 -0.77 0.43 -10.00
N GLU A 49 -0.65 1.41 -9.10
CA GLU A 49 -0.18 2.76 -9.44
C GLU A 49 1.26 2.96 -8.97
N ALA A 50 2.01 3.75 -9.73
CA ALA A 50 3.36 4.18 -9.37
C ALA A 50 3.52 5.68 -9.57
N ASP A 51 3.94 6.36 -8.51
CA ASP A 51 4.28 7.79 -8.49
C ASP A 51 5.79 7.92 -8.32
N SER A 52 6.48 8.31 -9.39
CA SER A 52 7.94 8.46 -9.40
C SER A 52 8.44 9.76 -8.75
N GLU A 53 7.56 10.73 -8.49
CA GLU A 53 7.93 12.01 -7.86
C GLU A 53 7.85 11.93 -6.34
N LYS A 54 6.82 11.23 -5.82
CA LYS A 54 6.70 10.91 -4.39
C LYS A 54 7.57 9.74 -3.96
N ASP A 55 8.06 8.96 -4.93
CA ASP A 55 8.72 7.67 -4.75
C ASP A 55 7.85 6.69 -3.93
N SER A 56 6.66 6.41 -4.47
CA SER A 56 5.66 5.56 -3.85
C SER A 56 4.91 4.70 -4.87
N ILE A 57 4.37 3.56 -4.43
CA ILE A 57 3.41 2.76 -5.20
C ILE A 57 2.14 2.53 -4.39
N THR A 58 1.03 2.38 -5.10
CA THR A 58 -0.27 1.97 -4.56
C THR A 58 -0.70 0.67 -5.22
N LEU A 59 -1.22 -0.29 -4.45
CA LEU A 59 -1.88 -1.50 -4.92
C LEU A 59 -3.30 -1.52 -4.38
N GLU A 60 -4.31 -1.57 -5.24
CA GLU A 60 -5.71 -1.69 -4.83
C GLU A 60 -6.37 -2.94 -5.43
N PHE A 61 -7.06 -3.71 -4.60
CA PHE A 61 -7.79 -4.91 -5.01
C PHE A 61 -8.94 -5.24 -4.05
N LYS A 62 -9.89 -6.04 -4.52
CA LYS A 62 -11.04 -6.51 -3.74
C LYS A 62 -10.89 -7.99 -3.40
N GLN A 63 -11.09 -8.34 -2.13
CA GLN A 63 -11.13 -9.72 -1.63
C GLN A 63 -12.50 -10.38 -1.90
N GLU A 64 -12.59 -11.70 -1.69
CA GLU A 64 -13.80 -12.51 -1.93
C GLU A 64 -15.01 -12.06 -1.09
N ASP A 65 -14.79 -11.77 0.20
CA ASP A 65 -15.75 -11.19 1.14
C ASP A 65 -16.25 -9.79 0.75
N GLY A 66 -15.61 -9.19 -0.25
CA GLY A 66 -15.87 -7.87 -0.75
C GLY A 66 -15.10 -6.75 -0.08
N THR A 67 -14.21 -7.06 0.87
CA THR A 67 -13.30 -6.10 1.51
C THR A 67 -12.39 -5.46 0.45
N LEU A 68 -12.34 -4.13 0.43
CA LEU A 68 -11.42 -3.38 -0.42
C LEU A 68 -10.08 -3.19 0.31
N ILE A 69 -9.00 -3.68 -0.30
CA ILE A 69 -7.64 -3.50 0.21
C ILE A 69 -6.95 -2.43 -0.61
N THR A 70 -6.49 -1.37 0.05
CA THR A 70 -5.55 -0.39 -0.52
C THR A 70 -4.21 -0.54 0.22
N PHE A 71 -3.13 -0.82 -0.50
CA PHE A 71 -1.76 -0.91 0.04
C PHE A 71 -0.91 0.20 -0.56
N VAL A 72 -0.11 0.88 0.27
CA VAL A 72 0.90 1.85 -0.16
C VAL A 72 2.28 1.42 0.34
N ALA A 73 3.27 1.46 -0.55
CA ALA A 73 4.68 1.44 -0.16
C ALA A 73 5.30 2.81 -0.49
N ASP A 74 5.69 3.52 0.56
CA ASP A 74 6.45 4.77 0.53
C ASP A 74 7.94 4.42 0.63
N PHE A 75 8.64 4.45 -0.51
CA PHE A 75 10.07 4.14 -0.57
C PHE A 75 10.92 5.25 0.02
N LYS A 76 10.44 6.50 -0.03
CA LYS A 76 11.13 7.67 0.52
C LYS A 76 11.28 7.56 2.04
N GLN A 77 10.19 7.24 2.74
CA GLN A 77 10.20 7.09 4.20
C GLN A 77 10.51 5.66 4.69
N HIS A 78 10.43 4.67 3.80
CA HIS A 78 10.54 3.24 4.12
C HIS A 78 9.35 2.74 4.96
N VAL A 79 8.13 3.07 4.54
CA VAL A 79 6.89 2.72 5.24
C VAL A 79 5.93 1.96 4.32
N LYS A 80 5.34 0.89 4.85
CA LYS A 80 4.20 0.17 4.27
C LYS A 80 2.94 0.52 5.04
N ILE A 81 1.87 0.84 4.31
CA ILE A 81 0.55 1.16 4.85
C ILE A 81 -0.45 0.21 4.20
N PHE A 82 -1.27 -0.47 5.00
CA PHE A 82 -2.37 -1.32 4.55
C PHE A 82 -3.66 -0.72 5.09
N ARG A 83 -4.60 -0.37 4.21
CA ARG A 83 -5.99 -0.04 4.53
C ARG A 83 -6.86 -1.21 4.09
N ALA A 84 -7.71 -1.70 4.97
CA ALA A 84 -8.79 -2.62 4.62
C ALA A 84 -10.12 -1.96 4.95
N LEU A 85 -10.94 -1.71 3.93
CA LEU A 85 -12.31 -1.22 4.09
C LEU A 85 -13.25 -2.42 3.97
N ILE A 86 -13.72 -2.88 5.13
CA ILE A 86 -14.55 -4.07 5.31
C ILE A 86 -16.01 -3.60 5.30
N LEU A 87 -16.85 -4.22 4.48
CA LEU A 87 -18.27 -3.86 4.39
C LEU A 87 -19.02 -4.43 5.61
N GLY A 88 -19.87 -3.62 6.23
CA GLY A 88 -20.66 -4.04 7.39
C GLY A 88 -22.07 -4.49 7.01
N GLU A 89 -22.61 -5.42 7.79
CA GLU A 89 -23.97 -5.92 7.64
C GLU A 89 -24.98 -5.01 8.35
N LEU A 90 -25.57 -4.07 7.61
CA LEU A 90 -26.59 -3.14 8.13
C LEU A 90 -27.79 -3.87 8.77
N GLU A 91 -28.20 -5.02 8.22
CA GLU A 91 -29.28 -5.87 8.76
C GLU A 91 -28.96 -6.45 10.15
N ARG A 92 -27.67 -6.50 10.52
CA ARG A 92 -27.21 -6.91 11.86
C ARG A 92 -26.89 -5.71 12.76
N GLY A 93 -27.25 -4.49 12.34
CA GLY A 93 -27.02 -3.25 13.09
C GLY A 93 -25.57 -2.74 13.03
N GLN A 94 -24.75 -3.23 12.09
CA GLN A 94 -23.38 -2.74 11.90
C GLN A 94 -23.37 -1.37 11.18
N SER A 95 -22.22 -0.69 11.17
CA SER A 95 -21.99 0.45 10.28
C SER A 95 -21.97 0.01 8.80
N GLN A 96 -22.05 0.96 7.87
CA GLN A 96 -21.93 0.66 6.43
C GLN A 96 -20.59 -0.01 6.08
N TYR A 97 -19.53 0.38 6.78
CA TYR A 97 -18.20 -0.21 6.69
C TYR A 97 -17.43 0.02 7.99
N GLN A 98 -16.35 -0.74 8.16
CA GLN A 98 -15.28 -0.48 9.12
C GLN A 98 -13.95 -0.42 8.36
N ALA A 99 -13.05 0.49 8.76
CA ALA A 99 -11.73 0.61 8.14
C ALA A 99 -10.64 0.21 9.14
N LEU A 100 -9.77 -0.72 8.75
CA LEU A 100 -8.56 -1.05 9.48
C LEU A 100 -7.37 -0.36 8.80
N CYS A 101 -6.46 0.21 9.57
CA CYS A 101 -5.18 0.69 9.05
C CYS A 101 -3.99 0.09 9.79
N PHE A 102 -3.06 -0.51 9.06
CA PHE A 102 -1.85 -1.14 9.58
C PHE A 102 -0.60 -0.51 8.95
N ILE A 103 0.40 -0.19 9.77
CA ILE A 103 1.64 0.46 9.34
C ILE A 103 2.84 -0.40 9.77
N SER A 104 3.79 -0.60 8.87
CA SER A 104 5.02 -1.38 9.10
C SER A 104 6.21 -0.72 8.40
N HIS A 105 7.43 -0.97 8.88
CA HIS A 105 8.65 -0.72 8.10
C HIS A 105 8.59 -1.43 6.72
N LEU A 106 9.07 -0.77 5.67
CA LEU A 106 9.26 -1.30 4.32
C LEU A 106 10.68 -1.85 4.16
N ASN A 107 10.81 -3.14 3.91
CA ASN A 107 12.13 -3.76 3.76
C ASN A 107 12.69 -3.49 2.35
N HIS A 108 14.00 -3.25 2.26
CA HIS A 108 14.69 -3.14 0.97
C HIS A 108 14.47 -4.41 0.12
N ASN A 109 14.41 -4.22 -1.21
CA ASN A 109 14.23 -5.29 -2.19
C ASN A 109 12.92 -6.12 -2.05
N GLU A 110 11.93 -5.62 -1.32
CA GLU A 110 10.60 -6.25 -1.29
C GLU A 110 9.87 -6.04 -2.62
N PHE A 111 9.94 -4.82 -3.18
CA PHE A 111 9.38 -4.39 -4.46
C PHE A 111 10.49 -3.84 -5.38
N ILE A 112 10.23 -3.72 -6.69
CA ILE A 112 11.09 -2.91 -7.58
C ILE A 112 10.83 -1.39 -7.36
N PRO A 113 11.80 -0.50 -7.67
CA PRO A 113 11.62 0.95 -7.48
C PRO A 113 10.46 1.55 -8.28
N SER A 114 9.84 2.60 -7.74
CA SER A 114 8.72 3.36 -8.34
C SER A 114 8.99 3.76 -9.80
N GLU A 115 10.16 4.32 -10.10
CA GLU A 115 10.59 4.72 -11.47
C GLU A 115 10.61 3.54 -12.46
N SER A 116 10.84 2.32 -11.97
CA SER A 116 10.78 1.10 -12.79
C SER A 116 9.37 0.52 -12.89
N MET A 117 8.54 0.67 -11.85
CA MET A 117 7.11 0.36 -11.90
C MET A 117 6.37 1.26 -12.91
N ALA A 118 6.66 2.56 -12.89
CA ALA A 118 5.99 3.56 -13.74
C ALA A 118 6.23 3.37 -15.25
N ARG A 119 7.22 2.55 -15.61
CA ARG A 119 7.54 2.15 -16.99
C ARG A 119 6.94 0.81 -17.40
N LEU A 120 6.31 0.07 -16.49
CA LEU A 120 5.66 -1.20 -16.82
C LEU A 120 4.44 -0.96 -17.69
N ARG A 121 4.28 -1.75 -18.75
CA ARG A 121 3.12 -1.74 -19.63
C ARG A 121 2.72 -3.17 -19.93
N GLN A 122 1.42 -3.45 -20.01
CA GLN A 122 0.96 -4.78 -20.35
C GLN A 122 1.00 -5.01 -21.85
N LYS A 123 1.73 -6.05 -22.28
CA LYS A 123 1.71 -6.51 -23.67
C LYS A 123 0.35 -7.12 -24.08
N ASN A 124 -0.41 -7.65 -23.12
CA ASN A 124 -1.76 -8.18 -23.33
C ASN A 124 -2.60 -7.92 -22.07
N PRO A 125 -3.57 -6.99 -22.11
CA PRO A 125 -4.48 -6.70 -20.99
C PRO A 125 -5.39 -7.86 -20.60
N GLN A 126 -5.67 -8.77 -21.54
CA GLN A 126 -6.50 -9.95 -21.28
C GLN A 126 -5.70 -11.11 -20.66
N SER A 127 -4.39 -10.96 -20.42
CA SER A 127 -3.59 -11.98 -19.73
C SER A 127 -3.95 -12.02 -18.24
N ILE A 128 -4.52 -13.13 -17.78
CA ILE A 128 -4.55 -13.46 -16.35
C ILE A 128 -3.09 -13.66 -15.89
N ARG A 129 -2.74 -13.13 -14.74
CA ARG A 129 -1.42 -13.23 -14.12
C ARG A 129 -1.46 -14.10 -12.87
N THR A 130 -0.31 -14.66 -12.56
CA THR A 130 0.00 -15.40 -11.34
C THR A 130 1.43 -15.03 -10.98
N ALA A 131 1.75 -15.00 -9.68
CA ALA A 131 3.11 -14.74 -9.22
C ALA A 131 4.09 -15.83 -9.70
N GLU A 132 5.29 -15.44 -10.10
CA GLU A 132 6.39 -16.38 -10.38
C GLU A 132 7.00 -16.96 -9.10
N GLU A 133 6.88 -16.25 -7.97
CA GLU A 133 7.34 -16.67 -6.64
C GLU A 133 6.23 -16.45 -5.61
N ARG A 134 5.79 -17.51 -4.93
CA ARG A 134 4.87 -17.39 -3.78
C ARG A 134 5.70 -17.27 -2.51
N ARG A 135 5.89 -16.05 -2.01
CA ARG A 135 6.50 -15.80 -0.70
C ARG A 135 5.54 -16.21 0.42
N GLY A 136 6.13 -16.43 1.60
CA GLY A 136 5.44 -16.91 2.80
C GLY A 136 4.40 -15.95 3.39
N LEU A 137 4.04 -16.23 4.63
CA LEU A 137 3.14 -15.43 5.45
C LEU A 137 3.97 -14.62 6.46
N ASP A 138 3.89 -13.30 6.40
CA ASP A 138 4.45 -12.43 7.45
C ASP A 138 3.42 -12.32 8.59
N GLN A 139 3.74 -12.87 9.77
CA GLN A 139 2.93 -12.70 10.98
C GLN A 139 3.37 -11.46 11.75
N LEU A 140 2.42 -10.55 11.98
CA LEU A 140 2.65 -9.19 12.47
C LEU A 140 1.79 -8.90 13.70
N THR A 141 2.39 -9.00 14.88
CA THR A 141 1.77 -8.53 16.13
C THR A 141 1.82 -7.01 16.17
N MET A 142 0.66 -6.37 16.07
CA MET A 142 0.50 -4.92 16.05
C MET A 142 0.06 -4.43 17.44
N ASN A 143 1.05 -4.23 18.31
CA ASN A 143 0.89 -3.94 19.73
C ASN A 143 1.01 -2.43 20.06
N VAL A 144 0.96 -1.54 19.07
CA VAL A 144 1.10 -0.10 19.24
C VAL A 144 0.10 0.64 18.35
N ALA A 145 -0.56 1.67 18.88
CA ALA A 145 -1.36 2.62 18.11
C ALA A 145 -0.55 3.86 17.72
N VAL A 146 -0.89 4.45 16.57
CA VAL A 146 -0.26 5.65 16.02
C VAL A 146 -1.24 6.83 16.05
N ASN A 147 -0.80 7.96 16.60
CA ASN A 147 -1.58 9.19 16.63
C ASN A 147 -1.63 9.85 15.24
N LEU A 148 -2.80 9.80 14.59
CA LEU A 148 -3.05 10.36 13.25
C LEU A 148 -2.57 11.81 13.09
N SER A 149 -2.70 12.65 14.13
CA SER A 149 -2.30 14.07 14.06
C SER A 149 -0.79 14.29 13.90
N GLN A 150 0.02 13.32 14.34
CA GLN A 150 1.48 13.34 14.25
C GLN A 150 2.03 12.32 13.24
N ALA A 151 1.17 11.45 12.68
CA ALA A 151 1.56 10.36 11.78
C ALA A 151 2.26 10.84 10.48
N TRP A 152 2.13 12.11 10.11
CA TRP A 152 2.90 12.72 9.02
C TRP A 152 4.42 12.65 9.22
N GLN A 153 4.90 12.53 10.47
CA GLN A 153 6.32 12.28 10.80
C GLN A 153 6.81 10.94 10.24
N LEU A 154 5.91 9.95 10.08
CA LEU A 154 6.21 8.65 9.51
C LEU A 154 6.06 8.64 7.99
N SER A 155 4.94 9.16 7.48
CA SER A 155 4.68 9.31 6.05
C SER A 155 3.48 10.23 5.80
N SER A 156 3.57 11.09 4.78
CA SER A 156 2.46 11.94 4.34
C SER A 156 1.27 11.15 3.79
N HIS A 157 1.47 9.89 3.40
CA HIS A 157 0.38 9.04 2.88
C HIS A 157 -0.58 8.57 3.98
N ILE A 158 -0.13 8.50 5.24
CA ILE A 158 -0.90 7.92 6.35
C ILE A 158 -2.21 8.66 6.60
N HIS A 159 -2.22 9.99 6.49
CA HIS A 159 -3.45 10.76 6.73
C HIS A 159 -4.60 10.29 5.82
N ASN A 160 -4.35 10.26 4.51
CA ASN A 160 -5.37 9.87 3.52
C ASN A 160 -5.65 8.36 3.53
N MET A 161 -4.66 7.55 3.90
CA MET A 161 -4.79 6.09 3.99
C MET A 161 -5.51 5.61 5.26
N CYS A 162 -5.48 6.38 6.35
CA CYS A 162 -5.93 5.90 7.66
C CYS A 162 -6.99 6.78 8.34
N SER A 163 -7.40 7.93 7.77
CA SER A 163 -8.40 8.83 8.38
C SER A 163 -9.77 8.19 8.64
N GLU A 164 -10.10 7.10 7.94
CA GLU A 164 -11.33 6.35 8.16
C GLU A 164 -11.23 5.27 9.25
N ALA A 165 -10.01 4.89 9.65
CA ALA A 165 -9.78 3.91 10.70
C ALA A 165 -9.93 4.57 12.08
N ARG A 166 -11.17 4.57 12.58
CA ARG A 166 -11.58 5.33 13.77
C ARG A 166 -11.12 4.72 15.08
N GLU A 167 -10.92 3.40 15.10
CA GLU A 167 -10.58 2.64 16.31
C GLU A 167 -9.11 2.88 16.69
N ALA A 168 -8.18 2.57 15.78
CA ALA A 168 -6.77 2.87 15.90
C ALA A 168 -6.04 2.69 14.56
N ILE A 169 -4.85 3.27 14.47
CA ILE A 169 -3.88 3.03 13.40
C ILE A 169 -2.78 2.15 13.99
N TYR A 170 -2.70 0.91 13.55
CA TYR A 170 -1.93 -0.13 14.23
C TYR A 170 -0.50 -0.27 13.68
N THR A 171 0.48 -0.44 14.56
CA THR A 171 1.87 -0.74 14.20
C THR A 171 2.57 -1.65 15.22
N ARG A 172 3.83 -2.01 14.96
CA ARG A 172 4.63 -2.93 15.78
C ARG A 172 5.65 -2.16 16.60
N GLU A 173 5.84 -2.56 17.86
CA GLU A 173 6.89 -2.01 18.74
C GLU A 173 8.30 -2.10 18.12
N ARG A 174 8.57 -3.12 17.30
CA ARG A 174 9.86 -3.24 16.58
C ARG A 174 10.08 -2.15 15.52
N ASP A 175 9.00 -1.64 14.91
CA ASP A 175 9.08 -0.55 13.93
C ASP A 175 9.15 0.80 14.64
N VAL A 176 8.45 0.95 15.77
CA VAL A 176 8.58 2.10 16.66
C VAL A 176 10.03 2.32 17.07
N LYS A 177 10.76 1.27 17.50
CA LYS A 177 12.19 1.38 17.82
C LYS A 177 13.01 1.96 16.66
N HIS A 178 12.80 1.47 15.44
CA HIS A 178 13.45 2.01 14.24
C HIS A 178 13.08 3.47 13.93
N TRP A 179 11.83 3.88 14.14
CA TRP A 179 11.40 5.26 13.89
C TRP A 179 11.89 6.24 14.97
N LEU A 180 11.93 5.83 16.24
CA LEU A 180 12.54 6.60 17.34
C LEU A 180 14.04 6.83 17.09
N GLU A 181 14.77 5.80 16.64
CA GLU A 181 16.18 5.92 16.23
C GLU A 181 16.40 6.91 15.06
N ARG A 182 15.39 7.11 14.22
CA ARG A 182 15.38 8.10 13.12
C ARG A 182 14.87 9.49 13.53
N GLY A 183 14.57 9.71 14.81
CA GLY A 183 14.18 11.01 15.36
C GLY A 183 12.68 11.33 15.33
N VAL A 184 11.81 10.33 15.14
CA VAL A 184 10.36 10.50 15.30
C VAL A 184 10.02 10.64 16.79
N GLU A 185 9.06 11.50 17.13
CA GLU A 185 8.71 11.78 18.53
C GLU A 185 7.97 10.58 19.18
N GLY A 186 8.28 10.30 20.45
CA GLY A 186 7.61 9.23 21.20
C GLY A 186 6.09 9.43 21.37
N SER A 187 5.62 10.68 21.35
CA SER A 187 4.21 11.07 21.42
C SER A 187 3.37 10.65 20.21
N VAL A 188 3.99 10.17 19.14
CA VAL A 188 3.32 9.57 17.98
C VAL A 188 2.75 8.18 18.34
N PHE A 189 3.24 7.53 19.40
CA PHE A 189 2.99 6.12 19.68
C PHE A 189 2.34 5.88 21.05
N GLU A 190 1.36 4.97 21.09
CA GLU A 190 0.69 4.51 22.31
C GLU A 190 0.74 2.97 22.38
N ILE A 191 1.32 2.41 23.44
CA ILE A 191 1.40 0.94 23.59
C ILE A 191 0.00 0.39 23.91
N LEU A 192 -0.45 -0.58 23.11
CA LEU A 192 -1.74 -1.24 23.30
C LEU A 192 -1.65 -2.40 24.29
N PRO A 193 -2.74 -2.74 25.02
CA PRO A 193 -2.74 -3.85 25.96
C PRO A 193 -2.44 -5.20 25.29
N GLN A 194 -1.50 -5.97 25.85
CA GLN A 194 -1.13 -7.29 25.35
C GLN A 194 -1.68 -8.41 26.23
N SER A 195 -1.75 -9.64 25.71
CA SER A 195 -2.23 -10.81 26.45
C SER A 195 -1.40 -11.19 27.68
N VAL A 196 -0.15 -10.72 27.75
CA VAL A 196 0.75 -10.94 28.90
C VAL A 196 0.55 -9.90 30.00
N ASP A 197 0.11 -8.69 29.64
CA ASP A 197 0.08 -7.52 30.53
C ASP A 197 -1.28 -7.28 31.18
N VAL A 198 -2.34 -7.94 30.68
CA VAL A 198 -3.72 -7.80 31.17
C VAL A 198 -4.13 -9.01 32.01
N VAL A 199 -4.69 -8.74 33.19
CA VAL A 199 -5.37 -9.74 34.02
C VAL A 199 -6.86 -9.37 34.07
N PRO A 200 -7.79 -10.22 33.59
CA PRO A 200 -7.58 -11.55 33.01
C PRO A 200 -6.90 -11.53 31.63
N VAL A 201 -6.24 -12.64 31.27
CA VAL A 201 -5.51 -12.82 30.01
C VAL A 201 -6.37 -12.49 28.81
N LEU A 202 -5.87 -11.64 27.91
CA LEU A 202 -6.55 -11.28 26.66
C LEU A 202 -6.72 -12.51 25.76
N LEU A 203 -7.97 -12.95 25.59
CA LEU A 203 -8.34 -14.07 24.72
C LEU A 203 -8.41 -13.63 23.25
N SER A 204 -8.31 -14.58 22.32
CA SER A 204 -8.65 -14.34 20.91
C SER A 204 -10.13 -14.00 20.75
N CYS A 205 -10.47 -13.07 19.84
CA CYS A 205 -11.85 -12.70 19.56
C CYS A 205 -12.72 -13.90 19.12
N ARG A 206 -12.14 -14.87 18.39
CA ARG A 206 -12.75 -16.18 18.09
C ARG A 206 -13.17 -16.97 19.33
N SER A 207 -12.42 -16.86 20.43
CA SER A 207 -12.70 -17.56 21.70
C SER A 207 -13.58 -16.76 22.67
N THR A 208 -13.74 -15.46 22.44
CA THR A 208 -14.51 -14.55 23.30
C THR A 208 -16.00 -14.63 22.97
N ARG A 209 -16.84 -14.86 23.99
CA ARG A 209 -18.31 -14.99 23.84
C ARG A 209 -19.06 -13.67 23.97
N ASP A 210 -18.63 -12.82 24.90
CA ASP A 210 -19.26 -11.52 25.14
C ASP A 210 -18.70 -10.49 24.15
N VAL A 211 -19.59 -9.91 23.34
CA VAL A 211 -19.25 -8.97 22.25
C VAL A 211 -18.64 -7.66 22.74
N TRP A 212 -18.80 -7.34 24.03
CA TRP A 212 -18.30 -6.12 24.66
C TRP A 212 -16.95 -6.30 25.35
N GLN A 213 -16.43 -7.52 25.49
CA GLN A 213 -15.11 -7.75 26.09
C GLN A 213 -13.97 -7.38 25.11
N PRO A 214 -12.83 -6.91 25.62
CA PRO A 214 -11.63 -6.75 24.83
C PRO A 214 -11.06 -8.11 24.43
N CYS A 215 -10.45 -8.17 23.25
CA CYS A 215 -9.86 -9.39 22.73
C CYS A 215 -8.73 -9.12 21.73
N SER A 216 -7.95 -10.16 21.44
CA SER A 216 -6.94 -10.17 20.37
C SER A 216 -7.60 -10.58 19.06
N CYS A 217 -7.71 -9.65 18.14
CA CYS A 217 -8.26 -9.83 16.80
C CYS A 217 -7.20 -10.36 15.83
N SER A 218 -7.61 -11.13 14.82
CA SER A 218 -6.78 -11.47 13.66
C SER A 218 -7.39 -10.95 12.36
N PHE A 219 -6.56 -10.42 11.47
CA PHE A 219 -6.92 -10.06 10.10
C PHE A 219 -5.85 -10.57 9.13
N SER A 220 -6.23 -11.08 7.97
CA SER A 220 -5.29 -11.62 6.98
C SER A 220 -5.58 -11.06 5.58
N LEU A 221 -4.53 -10.81 4.81
CA LEU A 221 -4.62 -10.45 3.39
C LEU A 221 -3.45 -11.03 2.61
N ARG A 222 -3.58 -11.10 1.29
CA ARG A 222 -2.50 -11.50 0.38
C ARG A 222 -2.40 -10.55 -0.79
N LEU A 223 -1.20 -10.04 -1.05
CA LEU A 223 -0.88 -9.42 -2.33
C LEU A 223 -0.62 -10.57 -3.32
N GLU A 224 -1.52 -10.84 -4.26
CA GLU A 224 -1.42 -12.02 -5.13
C GLU A 224 -0.50 -11.81 -6.33
N TRP A 225 -0.32 -10.57 -6.79
CA TRP A 225 0.68 -10.25 -7.78
C TRP A 225 1.31 -8.87 -7.56
N TYR A 226 2.64 -8.81 -7.42
CA TYR A 226 3.37 -7.55 -7.49
C TYR A 226 4.78 -7.73 -8.09
N PRO A 227 5.32 -6.73 -8.81
CA PRO A 227 6.71 -6.76 -9.30
C PRO A 227 7.72 -6.64 -8.15
N CYS A 228 8.49 -7.71 -7.92
CA CYS A 228 9.40 -7.83 -6.77
C CYS A 228 10.89 -7.83 -7.13
N LEU A 229 11.26 -8.08 -8.39
CA LEU A 229 12.65 -8.06 -8.84
C LEU A 229 12.76 -7.59 -10.30
N LEU A 230 13.81 -6.85 -10.64
CA LEU A 230 14.16 -6.53 -12.02
C LEU A 230 14.97 -7.68 -12.66
N LYS A 231 14.58 -8.10 -13.86
CA LYS A 231 15.34 -9.06 -14.67
C LYS A 231 16.25 -8.30 -15.64
N TYR A 232 17.52 -8.69 -15.65
CA TYR A 232 18.54 -8.13 -16.53
C TYR A 232 18.99 -9.16 -17.56
N CYS A 233 18.97 -8.77 -18.83
CA CYS A 233 19.48 -9.56 -19.94
C CYS A 233 20.83 -8.96 -20.38
N ARG A 234 21.68 -9.76 -21.01
CA ARG A 234 22.93 -9.29 -21.64
C ARG A 234 22.80 -9.44 -23.14
N ASN A 235 23.13 -8.39 -23.89
CA ASN A 235 23.35 -8.55 -25.31
C ASN A 235 24.69 -9.28 -25.52
N ARG A 236 24.78 -10.20 -26.48
CA ARG A 236 26.03 -10.88 -26.83
C ARG A 236 26.59 -10.24 -28.11
N ASP A 237 27.38 -9.20 -27.93
CA ASP A 237 28.23 -8.69 -29.00
C ASP A 237 29.32 -9.73 -29.34
N THR A 238 29.89 -9.66 -30.54
CA THR A 238 30.89 -10.62 -31.05
C THR A 238 32.16 -10.72 -30.20
N THR A 239 32.40 -9.75 -29.32
CA THR A 239 33.52 -9.68 -28.36
C THR A 239 33.18 -10.17 -26.96
N GLY A 240 31.93 -10.62 -26.71
CA GLY A 240 31.48 -11.19 -25.43
C GLY A 240 31.28 -10.19 -24.28
N LYS A 241 31.50 -8.89 -24.49
CA LYS A 241 31.44 -7.83 -23.45
C LYS A 241 30.23 -6.89 -23.58
N GLY A 242 29.02 -7.43 -23.66
CA GLY A 242 27.80 -6.62 -23.64
C GLY A 242 27.38 -6.19 -22.23
N SER A 243 26.92 -4.95 -22.08
CA SER A 243 26.35 -4.43 -20.83
C SER A 243 24.98 -5.06 -20.51
N PRO A 244 24.64 -5.27 -19.23
CA PRO A 244 23.32 -5.75 -18.84
C PRO A 244 22.26 -4.65 -18.99
N TYR A 245 21.10 -4.99 -19.56
CA TYR A 245 19.95 -4.10 -19.71
C TYR A 245 18.69 -4.68 -19.03
N LYS A 246 17.81 -3.80 -18.52
CA LYS A 246 16.52 -4.21 -17.94
C LYS A 246 15.66 -4.84 -19.05
N CYS A 247 15.25 -6.11 -18.90
CA CYS A 247 14.48 -6.84 -19.92
C CYS A 247 13.15 -7.41 -19.40
N GLY A 248 12.87 -7.31 -18.11
CA GLY A 248 11.59 -7.72 -17.54
C GLY A 248 11.56 -7.60 -16.02
N ILE A 249 10.56 -8.22 -15.42
CA ILE A 249 10.37 -8.31 -13.97
C ILE A 249 10.21 -9.77 -13.55
N LYS A 250 10.46 -10.06 -12.27
CA LYS A 250 9.87 -11.20 -11.55
C LYS A 250 8.66 -10.69 -10.77
N SER A 251 7.54 -11.41 -10.84
CA SER A 251 6.39 -11.17 -9.95
C SER A 251 6.40 -12.07 -8.72
N CYS A 252 5.92 -11.54 -7.60
CA CYS A 252 5.76 -12.28 -6.35
C CYS A 252 4.32 -12.19 -5.82
N SER A 253 3.94 -13.16 -4.98
CA SER A 253 2.77 -13.14 -4.08
C SER A 253 3.30 -13.13 -2.64
N LYS A 254 2.63 -12.47 -1.70
CA LYS A 254 3.00 -12.47 -0.27
C LYS A 254 1.79 -12.31 0.63
N GLY A 255 1.70 -13.14 1.66
CA GLY A 255 0.64 -13.06 2.67
C GLY A 255 1.06 -12.24 3.88
N TYR A 256 0.08 -11.64 4.54
CA TYR A 256 0.23 -10.94 5.82
C TYR A 256 -0.88 -11.41 6.76
N GLN A 257 -0.52 -11.66 8.03
CA GLN A 257 -1.45 -11.91 9.12
C GLN A 257 -1.17 -10.89 10.23
N PHE A 258 -2.16 -10.06 10.53
CA PHE A 258 -2.11 -9.03 11.55
C PHE A 258 -2.82 -9.53 12.80
N THR A 259 -2.20 -9.39 13.96
CA THR A 259 -2.81 -9.69 15.26
C THR A 259 -2.74 -8.44 16.13
N TYR A 260 -3.88 -7.97 16.63
CA TYR A 260 -4.01 -6.65 17.26
C TYR A 260 -5.08 -6.65 18.36
N TYR A 261 -4.94 -5.73 19.31
CA TYR A 261 -5.92 -5.49 20.36
C TYR A 261 -7.16 -4.79 19.79
N VAL A 262 -8.36 -5.22 20.20
CA VAL A 262 -9.59 -4.44 20.08
C VAL A 262 -10.27 -4.30 21.44
N PRO A 263 -10.86 -3.13 21.79
CA PRO A 263 -11.51 -2.93 23.08
C PRO A 263 -12.84 -3.68 23.22
N HIS A 264 -13.47 -4.07 22.10
CA HIS A 264 -14.71 -4.84 22.05
C HIS A 264 -14.65 -5.83 20.87
N LYS A 265 -15.04 -7.08 21.10
CA LYS A 265 -15.14 -8.11 20.03
C LYS A 265 -15.98 -7.66 18.83
N GLN A 266 -17.01 -6.82 19.02
CA GLN A 266 -17.81 -6.29 17.91
C GLN A 266 -17.02 -5.51 16.84
N LEU A 267 -15.77 -5.11 17.13
CA LEU A 267 -14.85 -4.44 16.20
C LEU A 267 -13.95 -5.44 15.45
N CYS A 268 -14.28 -6.73 15.51
CA CYS A 268 -13.52 -7.86 14.97
C CYS A 268 -14.46 -9.01 14.52
N LEU A 269 -15.41 -8.71 13.63
CA LEU A 269 -16.45 -9.68 13.22
C LEU A 269 -15.99 -10.64 12.10
N TRP A 270 -14.84 -10.38 11.49
CA TRP A 270 -14.19 -11.26 10.49
C TRP A 270 -13.29 -12.35 11.11
N ASP A 271 -13.04 -12.32 12.42
CA ASP A 271 -12.29 -13.37 13.15
C ASP A 271 -13.24 -14.48 13.64
N GLU A 272 -14.29 -14.76 12.87
CA GLU A 272 -15.27 -15.84 13.10
C GLU A 272 -15.19 -16.90 11.98
N GLU A 273 -15.10 -18.16 12.42
CA GLU A 273 -15.15 -19.42 11.65
C GLU A 273 -14.68 -19.43 10.18
N THR A 274 -13.35 -19.56 10.02
CA THR A 274 -12.73 -20.50 9.06
C THR A 274 -12.09 -21.68 9.77
#